data_AF-A0A443LRZ8-F1
#
_entry.id   AF-A0A443LRZ8-F1
#
_cell.length_a   1.000
_cell.length_b   1.000
_cell.length_c   1.000
_cell.angle_alpha   90.00
_cell.angle_beta   90.00
_cell.angle_gamma   90.00
#
_symmetry.space_group_name_H-M   'P 1'
#
loop_
_entity.id
_entity.type
_entity.pdbx_description
1 polymer ?
#
loop_
_entity_poly.entity_id
_entity_poly.type
_entity_poly.pdbx_seq_one_letter_code
_entity_poly.pdbx_strand_id
1 'polypeptide(L)'
;MSFDYPLTAREQARLEAVTDMIASRLASEGLTVDKADLLKLPSVRLFILSEGAGLPDGYLDEVKRSAPSVAEQMHKRELARQLENTESDLHKDLSRMNPHQRMAFGRELEAIQKAQKAAEGSSKPAMTLEEEATIINLIRRTADPATKINIARASGLIK
;
A
#
# COMPACT_ATOMS: atom_id res chain seq x y z
N MET A 1 -19.39 10.49 -8.29
CA MET A 1 -19.48 11.42 -9.43
C MET A 1 -19.06 10.65 -10.67
N SER A 2 -19.96 10.53 -11.64
CA SER A 2 -19.75 9.88 -12.93
C SER A 2 -19.20 10.88 -13.95
N PHE A 3 -18.62 10.41 -15.05
CA PHE A 3 -18.34 11.27 -16.20
C PHE A 3 -19.67 11.76 -16.80
N ASP A 4 -19.69 13.01 -17.28
CA ASP A 4 -20.89 13.61 -17.89
C ASP A 4 -21.20 13.04 -19.29
N TYR A 5 -20.31 12.19 -19.82
CA TYR A 5 -20.47 11.47 -21.07
C TYR A 5 -20.04 10.01 -20.89
N PRO A 6 -20.60 9.08 -21.69
CA PRO A 6 -20.19 7.68 -21.67
C PRO A 6 -18.76 7.56 -22.20
N LEU A 7 -17.86 7.04 -21.38
CA LEU A 7 -16.49 6.76 -21.78
C LEU A 7 -16.47 5.71 -22.90
N THR A 8 -15.63 5.93 -23.89
CA THR A 8 -15.31 4.94 -24.92
C THR A 8 -14.49 3.80 -24.31
N ALA A 9 -14.49 2.62 -24.95
CA ALA A 9 -13.69 1.48 -24.49
C ALA A 9 -12.19 1.81 -24.36
N ARG A 10 -11.68 2.71 -25.20
CA ARG A 10 -10.28 3.17 -25.16
C ARG A 10 -10.00 4.05 -23.94
N GLU A 11 -10.90 4.96 -23.62
CA GLU A 11 -10.80 5.82 -22.44
C GLU A 11 -10.93 5.02 -21.15
N GLN A 12 -11.83 4.02 -21.13
CA GLN A 12 -12.01 3.13 -20.00
C GLN A 12 -10.76 2.27 -19.73
N ALA A 13 -10.15 1.71 -20.78
CA ALA A 13 -8.89 0.97 -20.65
C ALA A 13 -7.74 1.87 -20.13
N ARG A 14 -7.67 3.13 -20.59
CA ARG A 14 -6.69 4.11 -20.09
C ARG A 14 -6.92 4.45 -18.62
N LEU A 15 -8.17 4.66 -18.25
CA LEU A 15 -8.57 4.94 -16.87
C LEU A 15 -8.13 3.80 -15.96
N GLU A 16 -8.45 2.56 -16.31
CA GLU A 16 -8.07 1.39 -15.51
C GLU A 16 -6.55 1.32 -15.34
N ALA A 17 -5.80 1.39 -16.46
CA ALA A 17 -4.34 1.37 -16.42
C ALA A 17 -3.73 2.47 -15.53
N VAL A 18 -4.26 3.69 -15.59
CA VAL A 18 -3.79 4.81 -14.77
C VAL A 18 -4.14 4.60 -13.31
N THR A 19 -5.38 4.20 -13.01
CA THR A 19 -5.79 3.95 -11.62
C THR A 19 -4.97 2.82 -10.99
N ASP A 20 -4.67 1.75 -11.75
CA ASP A 20 -3.84 0.65 -11.29
C ASP A 20 -2.38 1.08 -11.09
N MET A 21 -1.84 1.90 -11.99
CA MET A 21 -0.50 2.46 -11.83
C MET A 21 -0.39 3.35 -10.59
N ILE A 22 -1.37 4.24 -10.36
CA ILE A 22 -1.38 5.12 -9.17
C ILE A 22 -1.55 4.28 -7.90
N ALA A 23 -2.47 3.31 -7.90
CA ALA A 23 -2.69 2.42 -6.78
C ALA A 23 -1.44 1.60 -6.46
N SER A 24 -0.75 1.06 -7.46
CA SER A 24 0.51 0.32 -7.29
C SER A 24 1.60 1.21 -6.69
N ARG A 25 1.73 2.45 -7.16
CA ARG A 25 2.72 3.40 -6.62
C ARG A 25 2.43 3.77 -5.17
N LEU A 26 1.16 4.00 -4.81
CA LEU A 26 0.75 4.25 -3.43
C LEU A 26 0.94 3.00 -2.56
N ALA A 27 0.67 1.80 -3.09
CA ALA A 27 0.89 0.55 -2.38
C ALA A 27 2.39 0.33 -2.10
N SER A 28 3.28 0.74 -3.00
CA SER A 28 4.73 0.75 -2.73
C SER A 28 5.13 1.72 -1.61
N GLU A 29 4.34 2.75 -1.38
CA GLU A 29 4.43 3.64 -0.21
C GLU A 29 3.65 3.10 1.00
N GLY A 30 3.05 1.90 0.95
CA GLY A 30 2.24 1.34 2.03
C GLY A 30 0.90 2.06 2.25
N LEU A 31 0.43 2.80 1.24
CA LEU A 31 -0.83 3.53 1.25
C LEU A 31 -1.84 2.81 0.36
N THR A 32 -3.06 2.70 0.84
CA THR A 32 -4.18 2.11 0.10
C THR A 32 -5.19 3.19 -0.23
N VAL A 33 -5.67 3.20 -1.48
CA VAL A 33 -6.69 4.15 -1.91
C VAL A 33 -7.70 3.42 -2.79
N ASP A 34 -8.97 3.81 -2.65
CA ASP A 34 -10.03 3.22 -3.44
C ASP A 34 -10.01 3.80 -4.87
N LYS A 35 -10.30 2.95 -5.86
CA LYS A 35 -10.40 3.35 -7.27
C LYS A 35 -11.50 4.41 -7.46
N ALA A 36 -12.58 4.32 -6.68
CA ALA A 36 -13.66 5.31 -6.71
C ALA A 36 -13.21 6.72 -6.29
N ASP A 37 -12.18 6.81 -5.44
CA ASP A 37 -11.60 8.09 -5.03
C ASP A 37 -10.59 8.61 -6.05
N LEU A 38 -9.81 7.72 -6.68
CA LEU A 38 -8.92 8.08 -7.79
C LEU A 38 -9.67 8.68 -8.98
N LEU A 39 -10.90 8.23 -9.23
CA LEU A 39 -11.78 8.78 -10.27
C LEU A 39 -12.20 10.23 -10.05
N LYS A 40 -12.20 10.70 -8.79
CA LYS A 40 -12.58 12.08 -8.45
C LYS A 40 -11.45 13.06 -8.73
N LEU A 41 -10.23 12.56 -8.98
CA LEU A 41 -9.03 13.39 -9.18
C LEU A 41 -9.08 14.15 -10.51
N PRO A 42 -8.96 15.49 -10.47
CA PRO A 42 -8.80 16.31 -11.67
C PRO A 42 -7.67 15.81 -12.58
N SER A 43 -6.50 15.46 -12.04
CA SER A 43 -5.38 14.98 -12.86
C SER A 43 -5.69 13.70 -13.63
N VAL A 44 -6.41 12.76 -13.03
CA VAL A 44 -6.79 11.49 -13.68
C VAL A 44 -7.81 11.76 -14.79
N ARG A 45 -8.79 12.64 -14.53
CA ARG A 45 -9.81 13.01 -15.53
C ARG A 45 -9.19 13.77 -16.71
N LEU A 46 -8.28 14.71 -16.42
CA LEU A 46 -7.55 15.44 -17.45
C LEU A 46 -6.70 14.48 -18.30
N PHE A 47 -6.01 13.52 -17.70
CA PHE A 47 -5.21 12.54 -18.42
C PHE A 47 -6.05 11.68 -19.38
N ILE A 48 -7.26 11.27 -18.97
CA ILE A 48 -8.16 10.48 -19.83
C ILE A 48 -8.61 11.32 -21.04
N LEU A 49 -8.92 12.60 -20.80
CA LEU A 49 -9.43 13.54 -21.81
C LEU A 49 -8.37 14.09 -22.76
N SER A 50 -7.11 14.19 -22.30
CA SER A 50 -6.01 14.72 -23.10
C SER A 50 -5.26 13.57 -23.76
N GLU A 51 -5.53 13.34 -25.04
CA GLU A 51 -4.77 12.36 -25.82
C GLU A 51 -3.29 12.78 -25.95
N GLY A 52 -2.46 12.32 -25.02
CA GLY A 52 -1.00 12.47 -25.08
C GLY A 52 -0.37 13.42 -24.06
N ALA A 53 -1.14 14.04 -23.16
CA ALA A 53 -0.51 14.70 -22.00
C ALA A 53 -0.18 13.64 -20.94
N GLY A 54 1.07 13.62 -20.47
CA GLY A 54 1.47 12.79 -19.33
C GLY A 54 0.71 13.18 -18.06
N LEU A 55 0.73 12.32 -17.04
CA LEU A 55 0.27 12.73 -15.72
C LEU A 55 1.13 13.91 -15.23
N PRO A 56 0.51 14.96 -14.68
CA PRO A 56 1.26 16.10 -14.15
C PRO A 56 2.11 15.66 -12.95
N ASP A 57 3.34 16.17 -12.83
CA ASP A 57 4.33 15.73 -11.83
C ASP A 57 3.84 15.79 -10.36
N GLY A 58 2.80 16.59 -10.07
CA GLY A 58 2.19 16.73 -8.74
C GLY A 58 0.98 15.81 -8.46
N TYR A 59 0.66 14.84 -9.33
CA TYR A 59 -0.56 14.04 -9.17
C TYR A 59 -0.62 13.25 -7.86
N LEU A 60 0.52 12.85 -7.30
CA LEU A 60 0.58 12.13 -6.01
C LEU A 60 0.22 13.04 -4.82
N ASP A 61 0.67 14.30 -4.85
CA ASP A 61 0.33 15.27 -3.83
C ASP A 61 -1.15 15.64 -3.88
N GLU A 62 -1.72 15.67 -5.09
CA GLU A 62 -3.16 15.81 -5.26
C GLU A 62 -3.89 14.63 -4.61
N VAL A 63 -3.50 13.39 -4.89
CA VAL A 63 -4.11 12.20 -4.28
C VAL A 63 -4.09 12.27 -2.76
N LYS A 64 -2.94 12.64 -2.18
CA LYS A 64 -2.75 12.78 -0.72
C LYS A 64 -3.65 13.85 -0.11
N ARG A 65 -3.98 14.92 -0.84
CA ARG A 65 -4.88 15.99 -0.38
C ARG A 65 -6.36 15.66 -0.54
N SER A 66 -6.72 15.02 -1.64
CA SER A 66 -8.12 14.81 -2.01
C SER A 66 -8.72 13.50 -1.50
N ALA A 67 -7.91 12.54 -1.06
CA ALA A 67 -8.37 11.29 -0.47
C ALA A 67 -8.21 11.34 1.07
N PRO A 68 -9.30 11.57 1.84
CA PRO A 68 -9.24 11.62 3.30
C PRO A 68 -8.67 10.33 3.92
N SER A 69 -8.98 9.18 3.29
CA SER A 69 -8.48 7.86 3.67
C SER A 69 -6.94 7.75 3.61
N VAL A 70 -6.30 8.43 2.65
CA VAL A 70 -4.84 8.45 2.50
C VAL A 70 -4.22 9.37 3.55
N ALA A 71 -4.82 10.51 3.83
CA ALA A 71 -4.37 11.43 4.87
C ALA A 71 -4.40 10.76 6.26
N GLU A 72 -5.46 10.03 6.58
CA GLU A 72 -5.55 9.26 7.83
C GLU A 72 -4.48 8.15 7.92
N GLN A 73 -4.22 7.43 6.82
CA GLN A 73 -3.18 6.40 6.78
C GLN A 73 -1.79 7.00 6.96
N MET A 74 -1.51 8.15 6.34
CA MET A 74 -0.25 8.88 6.54
C MET A 74 -0.08 9.32 7.99
N HIS A 75 -1.13 9.87 8.62
CA HIS A 75 -1.09 10.27 10.02
C HIS A 75 -0.85 9.08 10.96
N LYS A 76 -1.53 7.96 10.73
CA LYS A 76 -1.33 6.71 11.50
C LYS A 76 0.09 6.16 11.35
N ARG A 77 0.67 6.26 10.15
CA ARG A 77 2.05 5.83 9.91
C ARG A 77 3.07 6.73 10.60
N GLU A 78 2.86 8.03 10.57
CA GLU A 78 3.72 8.98 11.28
C GLU A 78 3.66 8.75 12.79
N LEU A 79 2.48 8.53 13.35
CA LEU A 79 2.32 8.13 14.76
C LEU A 79 3.05 6.81 15.07
N ALA A 80 2.92 5.79 14.23
CA ALA A 80 3.63 4.52 14.40
C ALA A 80 5.15 4.70 14.38
N ARG A 81 5.67 5.54 13.47
CA ARG A 81 7.10 5.86 13.38
C ARG A 81 7.61 6.62 14.60
N GLN A 82 6.82 7.55 15.12
CA GLN A 82 7.15 8.26 16.36
C GLN A 82 7.16 7.30 17.55
N LEU A 83 6.27 6.30 17.60
CA LEU A 83 6.26 5.31 18.67
C LEU A 83 7.45 4.33 18.62
N GLU A 84 7.91 3.95 17.43
CA GLU A 84 9.12 3.13 17.25
C GLU A 84 10.39 3.86 17.69
N ASN A 85 10.43 5.18 17.54
CA ASN A 85 11.49 6.02 18.08
C ASN A 85 11.28 6.21 19.59
N THR A 86 12.03 5.44 20.40
CA THR A 86 11.98 5.45 21.88
C THR A 86 12.29 6.79 22.55
N GLU A 87 12.83 7.77 21.80
CA GLU A 87 13.08 9.14 22.26
C GLU A 87 12.01 10.17 21.86
N SER A 88 10.91 9.75 21.19
CA SER A 88 9.90 10.70 20.74
C SER A 88 9.06 11.26 21.90
N ASP A 89 8.50 12.46 21.70
CA ASP A 89 7.65 13.13 22.69
C ASP A 89 6.40 12.31 23.07
N LEU A 90 6.00 11.34 22.23
CA LEU A 90 4.94 10.37 22.52
C LEU A 90 5.27 9.47 23.72
N HIS A 91 6.54 9.09 23.93
CA HIS A 91 6.95 8.34 25.12
C HIS A 91 6.86 9.20 26.38
N LYS A 92 7.15 10.50 26.27
CA LYS A 92 6.94 11.46 27.37
C LYS A 92 5.47 11.62 27.70
N ASP A 93 4.60 11.69 26.70
CA ASP A 93 3.15 11.81 26.91
C ASP A 93 2.53 10.52 27.47
N LEU A 94 2.97 9.34 27.01
CA LEU A 94 2.59 8.05 27.59
C LEU A 94 2.96 7.94 29.08
N SER A 95 4.09 8.52 29.49
CA SER A 95 4.50 8.56 30.90
C SER A 95 3.58 9.41 31.78
N ARG A 96 2.89 10.39 31.18
CA ARG A 96 1.95 11.29 31.86
C ARG A 96 0.51 10.76 31.88
N MET A 97 0.21 9.72 31.09
CA MET A 97 -1.13 9.14 31.01
C MET A 97 -1.44 8.21 32.19
N ASN A 98 -2.71 8.25 32.64
CA ASN A 98 -3.19 7.33 33.65
C ASN A 98 -3.23 5.89 33.13
N PRO A 99 -3.15 4.86 34.02
CA PRO A 99 -3.06 3.45 33.60
C PRO A 99 -4.19 3.00 32.66
N HIS A 100 -5.41 3.49 32.88
CA HIS A 100 -6.55 3.21 32.01
C HIS A 100 -6.40 3.80 30.59
N GLN A 101 -5.83 5.00 30.48
CA GLN A 101 -5.60 5.66 29.19
C GLN A 101 -4.48 4.95 28.42
N ARG A 102 -3.42 4.52 29.10
CA ARG A 102 -2.35 3.70 28.50
C ARG A 102 -2.87 2.38 27.94
N MET A 103 -3.74 1.70 28.69
CA MET A 103 -4.40 0.46 28.24
C MET A 103 -5.28 0.68 27.01
N ALA A 104 -6.09 1.76 27.00
CA ALA A 104 -6.94 2.09 25.86
C ALA A 104 -6.11 2.41 24.60
N PHE A 105 -5.08 3.24 24.75
CA PHE A 105 -4.17 3.61 23.67
C PHE A 105 -3.38 2.40 23.15
N GLY A 106 -2.91 1.51 24.03
CA GLY A 106 -2.24 0.27 23.64
C GLY A 106 -3.15 -0.67 22.81
N ARG A 107 -4.43 -0.78 23.19
CA ARG A 107 -5.41 -1.58 22.42
C ARG A 107 -5.70 -0.96 21.05
N GLU A 108 -5.78 0.36 20.98
CA GLU A 108 -5.97 1.08 19.73
C GLU A 108 -4.78 0.88 18.77
N LEU A 109 -3.56 0.95 19.30
CA LEU A 109 -2.35 0.64 18.53
C LEU A 109 -2.30 -0.80 18.03
N GLU A 110 -2.70 -1.77 18.86
CA GLU A 110 -2.75 -3.17 18.45
C GLU A 110 -3.76 -3.40 17.32
N ALA A 111 -4.90 -2.69 17.36
CA ALA A 111 -5.89 -2.72 16.28
C ALA A 111 -5.35 -2.10 14.99
N ILE A 112 -4.61 -0.99 15.07
CA ILE A 112 -3.98 -0.34 13.91
C ILE A 112 -2.91 -1.25 13.29
N GLN A 113 -2.04 -1.88 14.10
CA GLN A 113 -1.05 -2.83 13.60
C GLN A 113 -1.68 -4.06 12.95
N LYS A 114 -2.78 -4.59 13.50
CA LYS A 114 -3.52 -5.70 12.89
C LYS A 114 -4.15 -5.27 11.56
N ALA A 115 -4.70 -4.06 11.47
CA ALA A 115 -5.24 -3.53 10.23
C ALA A 115 -4.17 -3.31 9.16
N GLN A 116 -2.99 -2.82 9.53
CA GLN A 116 -1.83 -2.68 8.63
C GLN A 116 -1.34 -4.04 8.13
N LYS A 117 -1.17 -5.03 9.02
CA LYS A 117 -0.79 -6.39 8.62
C LYS A 117 -1.86 -7.09 7.77
N ALA A 118 -3.14 -6.78 7.98
CA ALA A 118 -4.22 -7.29 7.14
C ALA A 118 -4.21 -6.63 5.74
N ALA A 119 -3.85 -5.34 5.64
CA ALA A 119 -3.66 -4.64 4.38
C ALA A 119 -2.41 -5.12 3.62
N GLU A 120 -1.34 -5.47 4.34
CA GLU A 120 -0.11 -6.08 3.78
C GLU A 120 -0.29 -7.58 3.44
N GLY A 121 -1.37 -8.20 3.93
CA GLY A 121 -1.62 -9.64 3.85
C GLY A 121 -2.18 -10.14 2.51
N SER A 122 -2.47 -9.27 1.54
CA SER A 122 -3.04 -9.69 0.25
C SER A 122 -2.28 -9.14 -0.95
N SER A 123 -1.03 -9.56 -1.07
CA SER A 123 -0.38 -9.96 -2.33
C SER A 123 1.12 -9.93 -2.10
N LYS A 124 1.72 -11.09 -1.83
CA LYS A 124 3.06 -11.29 -2.40
C LYS A 124 2.86 -11.05 -3.91
N PRO A 125 3.61 -10.13 -4.55
CA PRO A 125 3.54 -9.98 -5.98
C PRO A 125 3.70 -11.37 -6.59
N ALA A 126 2.79 -11.74 -7.49
CA ALA A 126 2.91 -13.00 -8.21
C ALA A 126 4.32 -13.02 -8.81
N MET A 127 5.15 -13.94 -8.33
CA MET A 127 6.55 -14.04 -8.74
C MET A 127 6.59 -14.12 -10.25
N THR A 128 7.47 -13.34 -10.86
CA THR A 128 7.67 -13.43 -12.31
C THR A 128 8.22 -14.82 -12.66
N LEU A 129 7.93 -15.31 -13.86
CA LEU A 129 8.39 -16.66 -14.29
C LEU A 129 9.93 -16.82 -14.22
N GLU A 130 10.66 -15.71 -14.35
CA GLU A 130 12.13 -15.68 -14.24
C GLU A 130 12.60 -15.84 -12.78
N GLU A 131 11.93 -15.16 -11.84
CA GLU A 131 12.18 -15.33 -10.41
C GLU A 131 11.84 -16.76 -9.96
N GLU A 132 10.79 -17.37 -10.51
CA GLU A 132 10.44 -18.76 -10.23
C GLU A 132 11.53 -19.74 -10.68
N ALA A 133 12.05 -19.56 -11.90
CA ALA A 133 13.13 -20.38 -12.42
C ALA A 133 14.43 -20.26 -11.59
N THR A 134 14.75 -19.07 -11.10
CA THR A 134 15.95 -18.86 -10.26
C THR A 134 15.80 -19.51 -8.88
N ILE A 135 14.63 -19.41 -8.25
CA ILE A 135 14.38 -20.05 -6.95
C ILE A 135 14.34 -21.57 -7.07
N ILE A 136 13.74 -22.13 -8.13
CA ILE A 136 13.76 -23.58 -8.38
C ILE A 136 15.20 -24.07 -8.56
N ASN A 137 16.05 -23.32 -9.27
CA ASN A 137 17.46 -23.65 -9.42
C ASN A 137 18.24 -23.56 -8.10
N LEU A 138 17.91 -22.59 -7.25
CA LEU A 138 18.49 -22.47 -5.90
C LEU A 138 18.11 -23.69 -5.04
N ILE A 139 16.84 -24.07 -4.99
CA ILE A 139 16.34 -25.23 -4.25
C ILE A 139 17.01 -26.53 -4.74
N ARG A 140 17.23 -26.67 -6.06
CA ARG A 140 17.94 -27.83 -6.63
C ARG A 140 19.40 -27.91 -6.19
N ARG A 141 20.07 -26.77 -6.01
CA ARG A 141 21.50 -26.68 -5.65
C ARG A 141 21.76 -26.77 -4.15
N THR A 142 20.77 -26.45 -3.31
CA THR A 142 20.86 -26.67 -1.87
C THR A 142 20.98 -28.16 -1.57
N ALA A 143 21.90 -28.59 -0.71
CA ALA A 143 22.04 -30.02 -0.36
C ALA A 143 21.05 -30.43 0.74
N ASP A 144 20.88 -29.57 1.74
CA ASP A 144 20.08 -29.84 2.93
C ASP A 144 18.56 -29.81 2.67
N PRO A 145 17.82 -30.91 2.94
CA PRO A 145 16.37 -30.97 2.74
C PRO A 145 15.57 -29.97 3.59
N ALA A 146 15.98 -29.68 4.82
CA ALA A 146 15.25 -28.75 5.69
C ALA A 146 15.34 -27.32 5.13
N THR A 147 16.52 -26.92 4.68
CA THR A 147 16.75 -25.63 4.03
C THR A 147 15.99 -25.50 2.72
N LYS A 148 15.86 -26.58 1.92
CA LYS A 148 15.01 -26.58 0.70
C LYS A 148 13.55 -26.25 1.00
N ILE A 149 12.98 -26.91 2.00
CA ILE A 149 11.57 -26.73 2.37
C ILE A 149 11.35 -25.31 2.91
N ASN A 150 12.28 -24.80 3.71
CA ASN A 150 12.21 -23.44 4.23
C ASN A 150 12.27 -22.39 3.12
N ILE A 151 13.17 -22.54 2.15
CA ILE A 151 13.27 -21.65 0.97
C ILE A 151 11.97 -21.72 0.15
N ALA A 152 11.43 -22.91 -0.09
CA ALA A 152 10.21 -23.10 -0.88
C ALA A 152 8.95 -22.53 -0.21
N ARG A 153 8.84 -22.62 1.13
CA ARG A 153 7.76 -21.94 1.88
C ARG A 153 7.94 -20.44 1.90
N ALA A 154 9.17 -19.97 2.11
CA ALA A 154 9.49 -18.54 2.14
C ALA A 154 9.19 -17.88 0.78
N SER A 155 9.43 -18.59 -0.33
CA SER A 155 9.10 -18.12 -1.68
C SER A 155 7.64 -18.36 -2.08
N GLY A 156 6.86 -19.10 -1.29
CA GLY A 156 5.44 -19.37 -1.59
C GLY A 156 5.21 -20.43 -2.68
N LEU A 157 6.24 -21.21 -3.03
CA LEU A 157 6.13 -22.35 -3.97
C LEU A 157 5.35 -23.53 -3.38
N ILE A 158 5.38 -23.66 -2.05
CA ILE A 158 4.60 -24.65 -1.30
C ILE A 158 3.95 -23.97 -0.10
N LYS A 159 2.70 -24.38 0.23
CA LYS A 159 1.96 -23.93 1.41
C LYS A 159 2.20 -24.88 2.59
#